data_AF-A0A0J8GY25-F1
#
_entry.id   AF-A0A0J8GY25-F1
#
_cell.length_a   1.000
_cell.length_b   1.000
_cell.length_c   1.000
_cell.angle_alpha   90.00
_cell.angle_beta   90.00
_cell.angle_gamma   90.00
#
_symmetry.space_group_name_H-M   'P 1'
#
loop_
_entity.id
_entity.type
_entity.pdbx_description
1 polymer ?
#
loop_
_entity_poly.entity_id
_entity_poly.type
_entity_poly.pdbx_seq_one_letter_code
_entity_poly.pdbx_strand_id
1 'polypeptide(L)'
;MKKYIFALSMAFACVFSAQASLVFENAVVRTTPPGQANTAAYMTIKNTSNKDIHLTKVSSDESIKTEFHTHNWENGMAKMQKLASLTIPANQSVELKSGGMHLMLFKLNPGWQKEHCVIFMLHDKDNNAYKVMAEIKDITSSKHSDHSHH
;
A
#
# COMPACT_ATOMS: atom_id res chain seq x y z
N MET A 1 5.21 69.78 -2.87
CA MET A 1 4.33 69.03 -1.94
C MET A 1 4.20 67.61 -2.47
N LYS A 2 4.71 66.62 -1.70
CA LYS A 2 5.00 65.24 -2.15
C LYS A 2 3.72 64.41 -2.29
N LYS A 3 3.53 63.76 -3.43
CA LYS A 3 2.46 62.78 -3.70
C LYS A 3 2.99 61.38 -3.38
N TYR A 4 2.43 60.72 -2.37
CA TYR A 4 2.76 59.33 -2.05
C TYR A 4 1.74 58.42 -2.72
N ILE A 5 2.18 57.65 -3.73
CA ILE A 5 1.41 56.55 -4.31
C ILE A 5 1.77 55.30 -3.49
N PHE A 6 0.80 54.82 -2.71
CA PHE A 6 0.92 53.59 -1.92
C PHE A 6 0.61 52.41 -2.86
N ALA A 7 1.63 51.83 -3.49
CA ALA A 7 1.47 50.65 -4.33
C ALA A 7 1.40 49.40 -3.44
N LEU A 8 0.19 48.84 -3.35
CA LEU A 8 -0.16 47.58 -2.70
C LEU A 8 0.46 46.40 -3.49
N SER A 9 1.56 45.83 -3.02
CA SER A 9 2.07 44.55 -3.56
C SER A 9 1.46 43.39 -2.79
N MET A 10 0.38 42.82 -3.33
CA MET A 10 -0.21 41.57 -2.86
C MET A 10 0.72 40.41 -3.25
N ALA A 11 1.52 39.93 -2.30
CA ALA A 11 2.33 38.73 -2.48
C ALA A 11 1.40 37.51 -2.55
N PHE A 12 1.13 37.03 -3.77
CA PHE A 12 0.39 35.80 -4.01
C PHE A 12 1.31 34.62 -3.68
N ALA A 13 1.30 34.18 -2.42
CA ALA A 13 1.98 32.96 -2.01
C ALA A 13 1.28 31.78 -2.70
N CYS A 14 1.94 31.22 -3.72
CA CYS A 14 1.49 29.99 -4.35
C CYS A 14 1.62 28.87 -3.31
N VAL A 15 0.50 28.48 -2.70
CA VAL A 15 0.42 27.33 -1.82
C VAL A 15 0.55 26.09 -2.70
N PHE A 16 1.77 25.57 -2.82
CA PHE A 16 2.03 24.31 -3.51
C PHE A 16 1.52 23.19 -2.62
N SER A 17 0.25 22.82 -2.77
CA SER A 17 -0.28 21.61 -2.13
C SER A 17 0.49 20.41 -2.69
N ALA A 18 1.27 19.75 -1.82
CA ALA A 18 1.87 18.47 -2.14
C ALA A 18 0.75 17.45 -2.34
N GLN A 19 0.26 17.32 -3.58
CA GLN A 19 -0.71 16.30 -3.94
C GLN A 19 -0.03 14.94 -3.79
N ALA A 20 -0.55 14.09 -2.89
CA ALA A 20 -0.09 12.72 -2.80
C ALA A 20 -0.26 12.04 -4.17
N SER A 21 0.86 11.64 -4.78
CA SER A 21 0.90 11.08 -6.13
C SER A 21 0.35 9.65 -6.22
N LEU A 22 0.16 9.01 -5.07
CA LEU A 22 -0.44 7.69 -4.93
C LEU A 22 -1.74 7.78 -4.13
N VAL A 23 -2.76 7.09 -4.62
CA VAL A 23 -4.03 6.86 -3.93
C VAL A 23 -4.11 5.38 -3.59
N PHE A 24 -4.48 5.08 -2.35
CA PHE A 24 -4.60 3.72 -1.84
C PHE A 24 -6.07 3.42 -1.55
N GLU A 25 -6.59 2.36 -2.13
CA GLU A 25 -8.00 2.00 -2.07
C GLU A 25 -8.17 0.60 -1.51
N ASN A 26 -9.24 0.38 -0.74
CA ASN A 26 -9.63 -0.93 -0.23
C ASN A 26 -8.51 -1.66 0.53
N ALA A 27 -7.73 -0.91 1.31
CA ALA A 27 -6.62 -1.47 2.07
C ALA A 27 -7.14 -2.34 3.22
N VAL A 28 -6.75 -3.61 3.21
CA VAL A 28 -7.19 -4.62 4.17
C VAL A 28 -6.04 -5.53 4.58
N VAL A 29 -6.04 -5.96 5.84
CA VAL A 29 -5.13 -6.99 6.35
C VAL A 29 -5.95 -8.23 6.71
N ARG A 30 -5.49 -9.40 6.27
CA ARG A 30 -6.16 -10.66 6.54
C ARG A 30 -6.07 -11.02 8.04
N THR A 31 -7.19 -11.38 8.64
CA THR A 31 -7.22 -11.99 9.99
C THR A 31 -6.50 -13.34 10.00
N THR A 32 -5.96 -13.71 11.15
CA THR A 32 -5.28 -15.01 11.32
C THR A 32 -5.80 -15.73 12.57
N PRO A 33 -5.77 -17.07 12.60
CA PRO A 33 -5.98 -17.82 13.84
C PRO A 33 -4.96 -17.43 14.92
N PRO A 34 -5.29 -17.59 16.22
CA PRO A 34 -4.33 -17.37 17.30
C PRO A 34 -3.05 -18.19 17.11
N GLY A 35 -1.89 -17.56 17.33
CA GLY A 35 -0.57 -18.21 17.21
C GLY A 35 0.05 -18.19 15.81
N GLN A 36 -0.67 -17.74 14.78
CA GLN A 36 -0.05 -17.46 13.47
C GLN A 36 0.85 -16.23 13.56
N ALA A 37 2.12 -16.41 13.17
CA ALA A 37 3.12 -15.36 13.26
C ALA A 37 3.13 -14.41 12.05
N ASN A 38 2.44 -14.76 10.95
CA ASN A 38 2.53 -14.04 9.70
C ASN A 38 1.13 -13.84 9.08
N THR A 39 0.94 -12.75 8.34
CA THR A 39 -0.28 -12.48 7.58
C THR A 39 0.02 -11.72 6.29
N ALA A 40 -0.99 -11.43 5.47
CA ALA A 40 -0.88 -10.64 4.26
C ALA A 40 -1.87 -9.48 4.23
N ALA A 41 -1.49 -8.41 3.55
CA ALA A 41 -2.34 -7.26 3.26
C ALA A 41 -2.51 -7.04 1.75
N TYR A 42 -3.67 -6.49 1.42
CA TYR A 42 -4.18 -6.31 0.07
C TYR A 42 -4.73 -4.89 -0.08
N MET A 43 -4.62 -4.32 -1.27
CA MET A 43 -5.07 -2.95 -1.60
C MET A 43 -4.93 -2.71 -3.10
N THR A 44 -5.61 -1.69 -3.61
CA THR A 44 -5.32 -1.14 -4.93
C THR A 44 -4.51 0.14 -4.77
N ILE A 45 -3.41 0.25 -5.51
CA ILE A 45 -2.54 1.42 -5.51
C ILE A 45 -2.67 2.10 -6.88
N LYS A 46 -3.16 3.34 -6.90
CA LYS A 46 -3.33 4.14 -8.11
C LYS A 46 -2.32 5.26 -8.14
N ASN A 47 -1.59 5.38 -9.24
CA ASN A 47 -0.68 6.50 -9.49
C ASN A 47 -1.40 7.58 -10.30
N THR A 48 -1.54 8.77 -9.72
CA THR A 48 -2.20 9.93 -10.34
C THR A 48 -1.22 10.89 -11.00
N SER A 49 0.08 10.58 -10.96
CA SER A 49 1.13 11.36 -11.58
C SER A 49 1.43 10.90 -13.01
N ASN A 50 2.19 11.73 -13.73
CA ASN A 50 2.68 11.47 -15.08
C ASN A 50 4.04 10.74 -15.11
N LYS A 51 4.49 10.17 -13.99
CA LYS A 51 5.76 9.42 -13.89
C LYS A 51 5.55 8.10 -13.18
N ASP A 52 6.35 7.11 -13.52
CA ASP A 52 6.37 5.84 -12.80
C ASP A 52 6.87 6.08 -11.37
N ILE A 53 6.19 5.46 -10.40
CA ILE A 53 6.57 5.50 -8.99
C ILE A 53 7.04 4.11 -8.59
N HIS A 54 8.24 4.04 -8.02
CA HIS A 54 8.83 2.79 -7.55
C HIS A 54 8.81 2.77 -6.03
N LEU A 55 7.92 1.98 -5.44
CA LEU A 55 7.87 1.73 -4.01
C LEU A 55 9.00 0.75 -3.65
N THR A 56 9.89 1.16 -2.76
CA THR A 56 11.11 0.40 -2.42
C THR A 56 11.12 -0.10 -0.97
N LYS A 57 10.32 0.52 -0.09
CA LYS A 57 10.23 0.13 1.31
C LYS A 57 8.79 0.11 1.76
N VAL A 58 8.49 -0.79 2.68
CA VAL A 58 7.21 -0.86 3.41
C VAL A 58 7.48 -1.31 4.83
N SER A 59 6.78 -0.70 5.78
CA SER A 59 6.76 -1.12 7.19
C SER A 59 5.34 -1.06 7.73
N SER A 60 5.10 -1.78 8.83
CA SER A 60 3.85 -1.78 9.58
C SER A 60 4.12 -1.61 11.06
N ASP A 61 3.18 -1.01 11.77
CA ASP A 61 3.13 -0.92 13.23
C ASP A 61 2.80 -2.24 13.93
N GLU A 62 2.25 -3.23 13.22
CA GLU A 62 1.79 -4.50 13.76
C GLU A 62 2.73 -5.69 13.46
N SER A 63 3.87 -5.46 12.81
CA SER A 63 4.81 -6.53 12.47
C SER A 63 6.26 -6.09 12.55
N ILE A 64 7.15 -7.02 12.87
CA ILE A 64 8.60 -6.75 12.88
C ILE A 64 9.14 -6.51 11.46
N LYS A 65 8.54 -7.12 10.44
CA LYS A 65 9.00 -7.02 9.06
C LYS A 65 7.84 -7.09 8.08
N THR A 66 7.82 -6.15 7.13
CA THR A 66 6.85 -6.13 6.02
C THR A 66 7.59 -6.13 4.68
N GLU A 67 7.10 -6.87 3.70
CA GLU A 67 7.74 -7.00 2.38
C GLU A 67 6.73 -7.05 1.24
N PHE A 68 7.13 -6.60 0.05
CA PHE A 68 6.37 -6.85 -1.18
C PHE A 68 6.63 -8.27 -1.67
N HIS A 69 5.57 -9.03 -1.96
CA HIS A 69 5.65 -10.41 -2.43
C HIS A 69 4.77 -10.59 -3.67
N THR A 70 5.13 -11.55 -4.52
CA THR A 70 4.33 -12.02 -5.66
C THR A 70 4.26 -13.54 -5.66
N HIS A 71 3.28 -14.09 -6.37
CA HIS A 71 3.24 -15.50 -6.70
C HIS A 71 3.81 -15.68 -8.10
N ASN A 72 4.91 -16.42 -8.22
CA ASN A 72 5.41 -16.87 -9.51
C ASN A 72 5.08 -18.34 -9.70
N TRP A 73 4.62 -18.70 -10.90
CA TRP A 73 4.49 -20.09 -11.31
C TRP A 73 5.81 -20.54 -11.92
N GLU A 74 6.54 -21.37 -11.21
CA GLU A 74 7.80 -21.94 -11.69
C GLU A 74 7.72 -23.45 -11.56
N ASN A 75 7.96 -24.17 -12.67
CA ASN A 75 7.98 -25.64 -12.71
C ASN A 75 6.72 -26.33 -12.15
N GLY A 76 5.53 -25.77 -12.40
CA GLY A 76 4.27 -26.34 -11.95
C GLY A 76 3.94 -26.11 -10.47
N MET A 77 4.76 -25.35 -9.75
CA MET A 77 4.54 -24.99 -8.35
C MET A 77 4.39 -23.48 -8.20
N ALA A 78 3.39 -23.06 -7.43
CA ALA A 78 3.25 -21.66 -7.03
C ALA A 78 4.29 -21.36 -5.94
N LYS A 79 5.18 -20.39 -6.21
CA LYS A 79 6.21 -19.95 -5.26
C LYS A 79 5.98 -18.49 -4.88
N MET A 80 5.90 -18.24 -3.57
CA MET A 80 5.97 -16.88 -3.03
C MET A 80 7.39 -16.33 -3.22
N GLN A 81 7.50 -15.19 -3.88
CA GLN A 81 8.77 -14.53 -4.14
C GLN A 81 8.72 -13.07 -3.67
N LYS A 82 9.71 -12.68 -2.87
CA LYS A 82 9.93 -11.29 -2.47
C LYS A 82 10.27 -10.43 -3.70
N LEU A 83 9.69 -9.24 -3.76
CA LEU A 83 10.05 -8.18 -4.69
C LEU A 83 10.94 -7.14 -3.98
N ALA A 84 11.99 -6.69 -4.67
CA ALA A 84 12.84 -5.60 -4.16
C ALA A 84 12.14 -4.23 -4.24
N SER A 85 11.24 -4.07 -5.21
CA SER A 85 10.43 -2.87 -5.41
C SER A 85 9.12 -3.22 -6.10
N LEU A 86 8.11 -2.37 -5.93
CA LEU A 86 6.85 -2.41 -6.64
C LEU A 86 6.71 -1.15 -7.51
N THR A 87 6.64 -1.33 -8.83
CA THR A 87 6.44 -0.23 -9.78
C THR A 87 4.95 0.02 -9.97
N ILE A 88 4.51 1.26 -9.79
CA ILE A 88 3.17 1.74 -10.12
C ILE A 88 3.32 2.68 -11.33
N PRO A 89 2.98 2.23 -12.55
CA PRO A 89 3.20 3.04 -13.75
C PRO A 89 2.39 4.34 -13.74
N ALA A 90 2.87 5.35 -14.44
CA ALA A 90 2.20 6.65 -14.57
C ALA A 90 0.72 6.49 -15.00
N ASN A 91 -0.20 7.16 -14.29
CA ASN A 91 -1.65 7.10 -14.57
C ASN A 91 -2.27 5.69 -14.56
N GLN A 92 -1.60 4.69 -13.97
CA GLN A 92 -2.07 3.31 -13.87
C GLN A 92 -2.35 2.91 -12.42
N SER A 93 -3.00 1.75 -12.27
CA SER A 93 -3.23 1.11 -10.97
C SER A 93 -2.57 -0.26 -10.92
N VAL A 94 -2.12 -0.64 -9.74
CA VAL A 94 -1.64 -1.98 -9.41
C VAL A 94 -2.49 -2.56 -8.30
N GLU A 95 -2.99 -3.77 -8.51
CA GLU A 95 -3.81 -4.49 -7.55
C GLU A 95 -2.95 -5.48 -6.75
N LEU A 96 -2.96 -5.32 -5.43
CA LEU A 96 -2.43 -6.30 -4.48
C LEU A 96 -3.58 -7.16 -3.97
N LYS A 97 -3.59 -8.45 -4.31
CA LYS A 97 -4.67 -9.40 -4.03
C LYS A 97 -4.18 -10.80 -3.68
N SER A 98 -5.06 -11.56 -3.03
CA SER A 98 -4.83 -12.98 -2.74
C SER A 98 -4.51 -13.76 -4.02
N GLY A 99 -3.49 -14.62 -3.97
CA GLY A 99 -3.03 -15.39 -5.13
C GLY A 99 -2.15 -14.61 -6.12
N GLY A 100 -2.00 -13.29 -5.95
CA GLY A 100 -1.13 -12.43 -6.76
C GLY A 100 -0.11 -11.68 -5.91
N MET A 101 0.15 -10.42 -6.27
CA MET A 101 1.01 -9.54 -5.48
C MET A 101 0.34 -9.16 -4.16
N HIS A 102 1.12 -9.05 -3.08
CA HIS A 102 0.61 -8.69 -1.76
C HIS A 102 1.71 -8.13 -0.86
N LEU A 103 1.32 -7.50 0.25
CA LEU A 103 2.25 -7.18 1.33
C LEU A 103 2.28 -8.34 2.31
N MET A 104 3.45 -8.92 2.54
CA MET A 104 3.65 -9.99 3.52
C MET A 104 4.14 -9.38 4.83
N LEU A 105 3.43 -9.65 5.92
CA LEU A 105 3.78 -9.23 7.28
C LEU A 105 4.34 -10.45 8.03
N PHE A 106 5.55 -10.32 8.55
CA PHE A 106 6.25 -11.37 9.28
C PHE A 106 6.44 -10.98 10.75
N LYS A 107 6.31 -11.98 11.62
CA LYS A 107 6.44 -11.85 13.07
C LYS A 107 5.55 -10.72 13.59
N LEU A 108 4.26 -10.99 13.60
CA LEU A 108 3.25 -10.09 14.14
C LEU A 108 3.52 -9.79 15.62
N ASN A 109 3.24 -8.56 16.02
CA ASN A 109 3.51 -8.08 17.36
C ASN A 109 2.61 -8.76 18.40
N PRO A 110 3.05 -8.87 19.67
CA PRO A 110 2.18 -9.31 20.75
C PRO A 110 0.95 -8.41 20.84
N GLY A 111 -0.24 -8.99 20.75
CA GLY A 111 -1.49 -8.22 20.74
C GLY A 111 -2.06 -7.91 19.36
N TRP A 112 -1.48 -8.46 18.28
CA TRP A 112 -2.08 -8.50 16.94
C TRP A 112 -3.59 -8.77 16.99
N GLN A 113 -4.35 -8.02 16.17
CA GLN A 113 -5.82 -8.01 16.07
C GLN A 113 -6.59 -7.42 17.26
N LYS A 114 -5.93 -6.76 18.22
CA LYS A 114 -6.64 -5.93 19.20
C LYS A 114 -7.07 -4.59 18.62
N GLU A 115 -6.31 -4.08 17.66
CA GLU A 115 -6.62 -2.85 16.94
C GLU A 115 -7.55 -3.10 15.74
N HIS A 116 -8.36 -2.10 15.38
CA HIS A 116 -9.27 -2.19 14.23
C HIS A 116 -8.58 -1.95 12.88
N CYS A 117 -7.44 -1.26 12.91
CA CYS A 117 -6.70 -0.86 11.72
C CYS A 117 -5.20 -1.08 11.92
N VAL A 118 -4.51 -1.34 10.81
CA VAL A 118 -3.05 -1.46 10.70
C VAL A 118 -2.53 -0.28 9.90
N ILE A 119 -1.45 0.35 10.35
CA ILE A 119 -0.81 1.45 9.63
C ILE A 119 0.37 0.91 8.84
N PHE A 120 0.37 1.14 7.53
CA PHE A 120 1.55 0.96 6.68
C PHE A 120 2.20 2.29 6.36
N MET A 121 3.54 2.29 6.36
CA MET A 121 4.36 3.36 5.81
C MET A 121 5.12 2.81 4.62
N LEU A 122 4.80 3.31 3.43
CA LEU A 122 5.50 2.97 2.19
C LEU A 122 6.41 4.11 1.79
N HIS A 123 7.58 3.79 1.23
CA HIS A 123 8.48 4.79 0.67
C HIS A 123 8.82 4.47 -0.77
N ASP A 124 8.83 5.50 -1.61
CA ASP A 124 9.36 5.40 -2.96
C ASP A 124 10.90 5.51 -3.00
N LYS A 125 11.46 5.39 -4.21
CA LYS A 125 12.91 5.54 -4.45
C LYS A 125 13.46 6.93 -4.08
N ASP A 126 12.61 7.95 -4.06
CA ASP A 126 12.95 9.34 -3.74
C ASP A 126 12.73 9.64 -2.24
N ASN A 127 12.41 8.60 -1.45
CA ASN A 127 12.05 8.63 -0.03
C ASN A 127 10.76 9.38 0.32
N ASN A 128 9.89 9.68 -0.66
CA ASN A 128 8.55 10.17 -0.37
C ASN A 128 7.80 9.10 0.43
N ALA A 129 7.14 9.53 1.50
CA ALA A 129 6.44 8.65 2.43
C ALA A 129 4.93 8.66 2.18
N TYR A 130 4.32 7.49 2.18
CA TYR A 130 2.89 7.28 2.01
C TYR A 130 2.36 6.49 3.20
N LYS A 131 1.46 7.12 3.97
CA LYS A 131 0.75 6.47 5.08
C LYS A 131 -0.53 5.85 4.57
N VAL A 132 -0.74 4.58 4.87
CA VAL A 132 -1.95 3.82 4.51
C VAL A 132 -2.54 3.21 5.76
N MET A 133 -3.84 3.40 5.97
CA MET A 133 -4.59 2.72 7.01
C MET A 133 -5.34 1.56 6.37
N ALA A 134 -5.13 0.36 6.89
CA ALA A 134 -5.76 -0.86 6.40
C ALA A 134 -6.65 -1.47 7.48
N GLU A 135 -7.87 -1.84 7.13
CA GLU A 135 -8.79 -2.50 8.06
C GLU A 135 -8.44 -3.98 8.22
N ILE A 136 -8.55 -4.52 9.43
CA ILE A 136 -8.41 -5.96 9.63
C ILE A 136 -9.72 -6.65 9.23
N LYS A 137 -9.67 -7.57 8.25
CA LYS A 137 -10.85 -8.30 7.76
C LYS A 137 -10.62 -9.79 7.66
N ASP A 138 -11.68 -10.54 7.92
CA ASP A 138 -11.73 -11.95 7.54
C ASP A 138 -11.90 -12.05 6.03
N ILE A 139 -10.85 -12.50 5.37
CA ILE A 139 -10.80 -12.71 3.93
C ILE A 139 -10.86 -14.22 3.68
N THR A 140 -11.90 -14.84 4.21
CA THR A 140 -12.34 -16.17 3.81
C THR A 140 -12.94 -16.05 2.41
N SER A 141 -12.08 -16.25 1.41
CA SER A 141 -12.38 -16.59 0.01
C SER A 141 -13.72 -16.07 -0.53
N SER A 142 -13.76 -14.82 -1.00
CA SER A 142 -14.76 -14.45 -1.99
C SER A 142 -14.54 -15.29 -3.27
N LYS A 143 -15.49 -16.21 -3.55
CA LYS A 143 -15.70 -17.00 -4.78
C LYS A 143 -14.69 -18.12 -5.11
N HIS A 144 -15.07 -19.35 -4.76
CA HIS A 144 -15.06 -20.45 -5.73
C HIS A 144 -16.51 -20.95 -5.85
N SER A 145 -17.24 -20.39 -6.81
CA SER A 145 -18.50 -20.96 -7.29
C SER A 145 -18.17 -22.00 -8.37
N ASP A 146 -18.65 -23.22 -8.14
CA ASP A 146 -18.84 -24.36 -9.06
C ASP A 146 -17.65 -24.87 -9.90
N HIS A 147 -17.28 -26.12 -9.64
CA HIS A 147 -17.33 -27.17 -10.66
C HIS A 147 -17.83 -28.46 -10.03
N SER A 148 -19.11 -28.76 -10.27
CA SER A 148 -19.68 -30.09 -10.29
C SER A 148 -18.96 -30.95 -11.32
N HIS A 149 -18.56 -32.18 -10.99
CA HIS A 149 -18.45 -33.29 -11.94
C HIS A 149 -18.40 -34.65 -11.22
N HIS A 150 -19.33 -35.50 -11.64
CA HIS A 150 -19.50 -36.95 -11.44
C HIS A 150 -20.11 -37.48 -10.15
#